data_AF-X1TX07-F1
#
_entry.id   AF-X1TX07-F1
#
_cell.length_a   1.000
_cell.length_b   1.000
_cell.length_c   1.000
_cell.angle_alpha   90.00
_cell.angle_beta   90.00
_cell.angle_gamma   90.00
#
_symmetry.space_group_name_H-M   'P 1'
#
loop_
_entity.id
_entity.type
_entity.pdbx_description
1 polymer ?
#
loop_
_entity_poly.entity_id
_entity_poly.type
_entity_poly.pdbx_seq_one_letter_code
_entity_poly.pdbx_strand_id
1 'polypeptide(L)'
;KANFPTRISFAVTSQVDSRTILDMVGAEKLLGRGDMLYMPTEAAKPKRLQGCWVSDAEAERLVYFWGSQQREEAAQLKIEELVPSAAATRRGGFPEDPLLDAAKQLVQQHKHISTSFLQRKLHIGYPRAARIMEQLEEEGEGEEQA
;
A
#
# COMPACT_ATOMS: atom_id res chain seq x y z
N LYS A 1 -8.28 -15.33 4.31
CA LYS A 1 -9.19 -16.39 4.85
C LYS A 1 -9.02 -16.64 6.34
N ALA A 2 -7.79 -16.79 6.86
CA ALA A 2 -7.54 -17.09 8.26
C ALA A 2 -8.11 -16.06 9.26
N ASN A 3 -8.03 -14.76 8.93
CA ASN A 3 -8.49 -13.68 9.82
C ASN A 3 -9.89 -13.14 9.50
N PHE A 4 -10.52 -13.63 8.43
CA PHE A 4 -11.84 -13.19 7.97
C PHE A 4 -12.75 -14.40 7.80
N PRO A 5 -13.34 -14.89 8.91
CA PRO A 5 -14.17 -16.08 8.91
C PRO A 5 -15.58 -15.86 8.35
N THR A 6 -16.14 -14.66 8.52
CA THR A 6 -17.46 -14.30 7.96
C THR A 6 -17.32 -13.89 6.51
N ARG A 7 -18.13 -14.48 5.61
CA ARG A 7 -18.02 -14.29 4.15
C ARG A 7 -19.38 -14.19 3.48
N ILE A 8 -19.44 -13.41 2.41
CA ILE A 8 -20.61 -13.28 1.55
C ILE A 8 -20.14 -13.53 0.11
N SER A 9 -20.91 -14.29 -0.65
CA SER A 9 -20.72 -14.44 -2.09
C SER A 9 -22.01 -14.17 -2.83
N PHE A 10 -21.95 -13.31 -3.84
CA PHE A 10 -22.98 -13.20 -4.87
C PHE A 10 -22.77 -14.27 -5.95
N ALA A 11 -23.60 -14.24 -6.99
CA ALA A 11 -23.46 -15.13 -8.13
C ALA A 11 -22.06 -15.03 -8.76
N VAL A 12 -21.41 -16.20 -8.87
CA VAL A 12 -20.08 -16.36 -9.49
C VAL A 12 -20.18 -17.27 -10.72
N THR A 13 -19.15 -17.25 -11.55
CA THR A 13 -19.15 -17.98 -12.83
C THR A 13 -18.75 -19.44 -12.70
N SER A 14 -17.96 -19.81 -11.69
CA SER A 14 -17.46 -21.17 -11.54
C SER A 14 -17.52 -21.71 -10.10
N GLN A 15 -17.53 -23.05 -9.98
CA GLN A 15 -17.38 -23.72 -8.69
C GLN A 15 -16.05 -23.42 -8.01
N VAL A 16 -15.01 -23.11 -8.78
CA VAL A 16 -13.68 -22.75 -8.25
C VAL A 16 -13.75 -21.40 -7.55
N ASP A 17 -14.47 -20.44 -8.12
CA ASP A 17 -14.68 -19.12 -7.51
C ASP A 17 -15.53 -19.23 -6.24
N SER A 18 -16.57 -20.07 -6.27
CA SER A 18 -17.40 -20.34 -5.09
C SER A 18 -16.53 -20.88 -3.93
N ARG A 19 -15.64 -21.85 -4.20
CA ARG A 19 -14.71 -22.37 -3.18
C ARG A 19 -13.67 -21.34 -2.78
N THR A 20 -13.24 -20.48 -3.69
CA THR A 20 -12.31 -19.39 -3.37
C THR A 20 -12.91 -18.43 -2.36
N ILE A 21 -14.21 -18.15 -2.41
CA ILE A 21 -14.86 -17.23 -1.46
C ILE A 21 -15.36 -17.97 -0.22
N LEU A 22 -16.16 -19.03 -0.37
CA LEU A 22 -16.90 -19.66 0.73
C LEU A 22 -16.28 -20.96 1.24
N ASP A 23 -15.18 -21.44 0.64
CA ASP A 23 -14.63 -22.79 0.84
C ASP A 23 -15.62 -23.92 0.48
N MET A 24 -16.74 -23.58 -0.16
CA MET A 24 -17.82 -24.48 -0.55
C MET A 24 -18.33 -24.14 -1.95
N VAL A 25 -19.01 -25.10 -2.58
CA VAL A 25 -19.74 -24.88 -3.84
C VAL A 25 -21.16 -24.39 -3.56
N GLY A 26 -21.77 -23.70 -4.52
CA GLY A 26 -23.17 -23.25 -4.47
C GLY A 26 -23.38 -21.82 -4.94
N ALA A 27 -22.37 -20.95 -4.87
CA ALA A 27 -22.49 -19.57 -5.33
C ALA A 27 -22.63 -19.48 -6.85
N GLU A 28 -22.15 -20.47 -7.60
CA GLU A 28 -22.32 -20.57 -9.05
C GLU A 28 -23.77 -20.84 -9.50
N LYS A 29 -24.64 -21.21 -8.56
CA LYS A 29 -26.06 -21.51 -8.81
C LYS A 29 -27.00 -20.36 -8.42
N LEU A 30 -26.44 -19.25 -7.95
CA LEU A 30 -27.22 -18.07 -7.59
C LEU A 30 -27.78 -17.39 -8.84
N LEU A 31 -28.95 -16.78 -8.70
CA LEU A 31 -29.72 -16.20 -9.81
C LEU A 31 -29.23 -14.79 -10.20
N GLY A 32 -28.28 -14.24 -9.44
CA GLY A 32 -27.84 -12.85 -9.57
C GLY A 32 -28.85 -11.86 -8.98
N ARG A 33 -28.77 -10.59 -9.39
CA ARG A 33 -29.69 -9.51 -8.98
C ARG A 33 -29.90 -9.42 -7.45
N GLY A 34 -28.82 -9.57 -6.68
CA GLY A 34 -28.84 -9.50 -5.22
C GLY A 34 -28.94 -10.85 -4.51
N ASP A 35 -29.18 -11.96 -5.21
CA ASP A 35 -29.14 -13.31 -4.61
C ASP A 35 -27.71 -13.64 -4.13
N MET A 36 -27.58 -14.07 -2.88
CA MET A 36 -26.29 -14.26 -2.21
C MET A 36 -26.29 -15.43 -1.22
N LEU A 37 -25.10 -15.93 -0.93
CA LEU A 37 -24.81 -16.86 0.16
C LEU A 37 -24.01 -16.15 1.24
N TYR A 38 -24.53 -16.18 2.47
CA TYR A 38 -23.89 -15.63 3.66
C TYR A 38 -23.40 -16.76 4.58
N MET A 39 -22.10 -16.78 4.85
CA MET A 39 -21.45 -17.69 5.77
C MET A 39 -21.05 -16.94 7.05
N PRO A 40 -21.83 -17.04 8.15
CA PRO A 40 -21.42 -16.51 9.44
C PRO A 40 -20.34 -17.39 10.07
N THR A 41 -19.59 -16.82 11.00
CA THR A 41 -18.54 -17.50 11.80
C THR A 41 -18.98 -18.79 12.48
N GLU A 42 -20.22 -18.82 12.98
CA GLU A 42 -20.71 -19.87 13.86
C GLU A 42 -21.47 -20.98 13.11
N ALA A 43 -21.79 -20.79 11.82
CA ALA A 43 -22.55 -21.77 11.06
C ALA A 43 -21.65 -22.62 10.17
N ALA A 44 -21.91 -23.92 10.16
CA ALA A 44 -21.23 -24.86 9.27
C ALA A 44 -21.71 -24.78 7.80
N LYS A 45 -22.80 -24.06 7.52
CA LYS A 45 -23.38 -23.94 6.18
C LYS A 45 -23.82 -22.51 5.88
N PRO A 46 -23.66 -22.04 4.63
CA PRO A 46 -24.10 -20.71 4.26
C PRO A 46 -25.63 -20.63 4.20
N LYS A 47 -26.17 -19.47 4.58
CA LYS A 47 -27.58 -19.12 4.43
C LYS A 47 -27.76 -18.38 3.12
N ARG A 48 -28.77 -18.77 2.33
CA ARG A 48 -29.15 -18.03 1.11
C ARG A 48 -30.00 -16.83 1.50
N LEU A 49 -29.63 -15.66 0.99
CA LEU A 49 -30.27 -14.37 1.26
C LEU A 49 -30.49 -13.61 -0.04
N GLN A 50 -31.46 -12.69 -0.03
CA GLN A 50 -31.69 -11.75 -1.12
C GLN A 50 -31.30 -10.35 -0.65
N GLY A 51 -30.34 -9.74 -1.34
CA GLY A 51 -29.90 -8.38 -1.08
C GLY A 51 -30.99 -7.36 -1.40
N CYS A 52 -31.05 -6.31 -0.58
CA CYS A 52 -31.85 -5.13 -0.93
C CYS A 52 -31.23 -4.41 -2.13
N TRP A 53 -32.09 -3.93 -3.02
CA TRP A 53 -31.67 -3.07 -4.10
C TRP A 53 -31.79 -1.62 -3.62
N VAL A 54 -30.72 -0.86 -3.77
CA VAL A 54 -30.67 0.58 -3.49
C VAL A 54 -30.27 1.24 -4.80
N SER A 55 -31.10 2.19 -5.25
CA SER A 55 -30.81 2.97 -6.45
C SER A 55 -29.72 4.02 -6.20
N ASP A 56 -29.02 4.40 -7.27
CA ASP A 56 -28.00 5.47 -7.19
C ASP A 56 -28.60 6.77 -6.65
N ALA A 57 -29.84 7.10 -7.06
CA ALA A 57 -30.56 8.26 -6.56
C ALA A 57 -30.87 8.19 -5.05
N GLU A 58 -31.15 7.00 -4.50
CA GLU A 58 -31.31 6.81 -3.05
C GLU A 58 -29.98 7.00 -2.31
N ALA A 59 -28.89 6.43 -2.84
CA ALA A 59 -27.57 6.58 -2.27
C ALA A 59 -27.13 8.06 -2.25
N GLU A 60 -27.34 8.80 -3.34
CA GLU A 60 -27.03 10.24 -3.43
C GLU A 60 -27.82 11.06 -2.40
N ARG A 61 -29.11 10.77 -2.21
CA ARG A 61 -29.93 11.45 -1.19
C ARG A 61 -29.40 11.18 0.22
N LEU A 62 -28.96 9.95 0.51
CA LEU A 62 -28.37 9.61 1.80
C LEU A 62 -27.04 10.33 2.03
N VAL A 63 -26.16 10.37 1.01
CA VAL A 63 -24.88 11.08 1.08
C VAL A 63 -25.10 12.58 1.29
N TYR A 64 -26.03 13.19 0.55
CA TYR A 64 -26.38 14.60 0.72
C TYR A 64 -26.93 14.87 2.12
N PHE A 65 -27.85 14.03 2.60
CA PHE A 65 -28.41 14.16 3.95
C PHE A 65 -27.31 14.15 5.01
N TRP A 66 -26.41 13.16 4.99
CA TRP A 66 -25.31 13.07 5.96
C TRP A 66 -24.28 14.18 5.80
N GLY A 67 -23.96 14.58 4.57
CA GLY A 67 -23.02 15.68 4.30
C GLY A 67 -23.54 17.06 4.73
N SER A 68 -24.87 17.22 4.80
CA SER A 68 -25.52 18.45 5.27
C SER A 68 -25.64 18.55 6.80
N GLN A 69 -25.44 17.44 7.52
CA GLN A 69 -25.33 17.47 8.98
C GLN A 69 -24.01 18.16 9.36
N GLN A 70 -24.01 18.93 10.46
CA GLN A 70 -22.80 19.62 10.94
C GLN A 70 -21.61 18.67 10.97
N ARG A 71 -20.52 19.07 10.28
CA ARG A 71 -19.22 18.40 10.37
C ARG A 71 -18.74 18.52 11.82
N GLU A 72 -18.87 17.46 12.60
CA GLU A 72 -17.74 17.11 13.46
C GLU A 72 -16.54 17.04 12.53
N GLU A 73 -15.48 17.80 12.84
CA GLU A 73 -14.26 17.85 12.03
C GLU A 73 -13.89 16.43 11.66
N ALA A 74 -14.16 16.05 10.40
CA ALA A 74 -13.80 14.74 9.90
C ALA A 74 -12.30 14.67 10.13
N ALA A 75 -11.89 13.84 11.11
CA ALA A 75 -10.50 13.67 11.46
C ALA A 75 -9.77 13.48 10.15
N GLN A 76 -8.90 14.44 9.82
CA GLN A 76 -8.12 14.39 8.60
C GLN A 76 -7.26 13.14 8.72
N LEU A 77 -7.75 12.01 8.21
CA LEU A 77 -6.98 10.81 8.06
C LEU A 77 -5.89 11.19 7.07
N LYS A 78 -4.72 11.56 7.59
CA LYS A 78 -3.51 11.74 6.82
C LYS A 78 -3.13 10.37 6.27
N ILE A 79 -3.66 10.07 5.08
CA ILE A 79 -3.37 8.84 4.33
C ILE A 79 -1.85 8.68 4.09
N GLU A 80 -1.10 9.78 4.20
CA GLU A 80 0.36 9.85 4.16
C GLU A 80 1.07 8.99 5.23
N GLU A 81 0.43 8.67 6.36
CA GLU A 81 1.02 7.78 7.39
C GLU A 81 0.71 6.29 7.17
N LEU A 82 -0.29 5.94 6.36
CA LEU A 82 -0.79 4.56 6.19
C LEU A 82 -0.22 3.85 4.96
N VAL A 83 0.31 4.60 4.00
CA VAL A 83 1.16 4.04 2.95
C VAL A 83 2.58 4.27 3.41
N PRO A 84 3.42 3.24 3.65
CA PRO A 84 4.85 3.43 3.62
C PRO A 84 5.16 3.77 2.16
N SER A 85 4.97 5.04 1.81
CA SER A 85 5.48 5.59 0.59
C SER A 85 6.97 5.26 0.61
N ALA A 86 7.44 4.54 -0.39
CA ALA A 86 8.88 4.40 -0.63
C ALA A 86 9.57 5.78 -0.81
N ALA A 87 8.81 6.88 -0.85
CA ALA A 87 9.32 8.25 -0.81
C ALA A 87 9.37 8.88 0.60
N ALA A 88 8.78 8.28 1.64
CA ALA A 88 8.91 8.78 3.02
C ALA A 88 10.32 8.55 3.60
N THR A 89 11.12 7.67 3.00
CA THR A 89 12.55 7.55 3.32
C THR A 89 13.38 8.73 2.78
N ARG A 90 12.82 9.62 1.95
CA ARG A 90 13.57 10.78 1.39
C ARG A 90 13.57 12.04 2.26
N ARG A 91 12.90 12.04 3.43
CA ARG A 91 12.85 13.22 4.32
C ARG A 91 13.24 12.96 5.77
N GLY A 92 13.72 11.75 6.06
CA GLY A 92 14.54 11.53 7.25
C GLY A 92 15.96 11.44 6.75
N GLY A 93 16.71 12.55 6.79
CA GLY A 93 18.14 12.52 6.48
C GLY A 93 18.75 11.33 7.19
N PHE A 94 19.28 10.38 6.42
CA PHE A 94 20.03 9.29 7.00
C PHE A 94 21.10 9.93 7.89
N PRO A 95 21.35 9.41 9.11
CA PRO A 95 22.45 9.91 9.92
C PRO A 95 23.68 9.98 9.03
N GLU A 96 24.30 11.15 8.92
CA GLU A 96 25.48 11.35 8.07
C GLU A 96 26.44 10.19 8.32
N ASP A 97 26.68 9.40 7.27
CA ASP A 97 27.54 8.25 7.42
C ASP A 97 28.94 8.77 7.79
N PRO A 98 29.63 8.26 8.82
CA PRO A 98 30.95 8.76 9.22
C PRO A 98 32.00 8.70 8.09
N LEU A 99 31.73 7.92 7.03
CA LEU A 99 32.59 7.78 5.85
C LEU A 99 32.18 8.70 4.69
N LEU A 100 31.14 9.52 4.84
CA LEU A 100 30.65 10.45 3.83
C LEU A 100 31.72 11.52 3.51
N ASP A 101 32.36 12.09 4.51
CA ASP A 101 33.46 13.05 4.32
C ASP A 101 34.66 12.45 3.58
N ALA A 102 35.01 11.20 3.91
CA ALA A 102 36.05 10.46 3.20
C ALA A 102 35.66 10.17 1.74
N ALA A 103 34.37 9.93 1.48
CA ALA A 103 33.84 9.75 0.14
C ALA A 103 33.87 11.07 -0.67
N LYS A 104 33.54 12.22 -0.07
CA LYS A 104 33.67 13.56 -0.69
C LYS A 104 35.09 13.86 -1.12
N GLN A 105 36.08 13.54 -0.27
CA GLN A 105 37.49 13.70 -0.62
C GLN A 105 37.89 12.82 -1.81
N LEU A 106 37.36 11.60 -1.90
CA LEU A 106 37.60 10.73 -3.05
C LEU A 106 36.99 11.32 -4.33
N VAL A 107 35.79 11.89 -4.28
CA VAL A 107 35.13 12.55 -5.43
C VAL A 107 35.99 13.71 -5.95
N GLN A 108 36.54 14.53 -5.06
CA GLN A 108 37.44 15.63 -5.46
C GLN A 108 38.75 15.14 -6.09
N GLN A 109 39.24 13.96 -5.69
CA GLN A 109 40.48 13.37 -6.21
C GLN A 109 40.29 12.58 -7.50
N HIS A 110 39.08 12.10 -7.79
CA HIS A 110 38.79 11.20 -8.90
C HIS A 110 37.58 11.67 -9.72
N LYS A 111 37.81 11.94 -11.02
CA LYS A 111 36.78 12.40 -11.96
C LYS A 111 35.57 11.47 -12.14
N HIS A 112 35.70 10.18 -11.82
CA HIS A 112 34.62 9.20 -11.92
C HIS A 112 34.61 8.29 -10.70
N ILE A 113 33.49 8.30 -9.98
CA ILE A 113 33.23 7.44 -8.83
C ILE A 113 32.00 6.59 -9.12
N SER A 114 32.04 5.35 -8.65
CA SER A 114 30.92 4.40 -8.70
C SER A 114 30.75 3.74 -7.34
N THR A 115 29.58 3.13 -7.11
CA THR A 115 29.29 2.34 -5.89
C THR A 115 30.40 1.31 -5.61
N SER A 116 30.81 0.56 -6.63
CA SER A 116 31.90 -0.43 -6.56
C SER A 116 33.28 0.18 -6.29
N PHE A 117 33.51 1.45 -6.65
CA PHE A 117 34.74 2.16 -6.31
C PHE A 117 34.78 2.50 -4.82
N LEU A 118 33.67 3.02 -4.27
CA LEU A 118 33.56 3.31 -2.84
C LEU A 118 33.66 2.05 -1.99
N GLN A 119 33.07 0.93 -2.41
CA GLN A 119 33.21 -0.35 -1.70
C GLN A 119 34.68 -0.76 -1.50
N ARG A 120 35.52 -0.59 -2.53
CA ARG A 120 36.93 -0.97 -2.48
C ARG A 120 37.79 0.01 -1.70
N LYS A 121 37.51 1.32 -1.79
CA LYS A 121 38.32 2.36 -1.15
C LYS A 121 37.97 2.57 0.32
N LEU A 122 36.71 2.42 0.69
CA LEU A 122 36.21 2.63 2.05
C LEU A 122 35.98 1.31 2.81
N HIS A 123 36.23 0.16 2.18
CA HIS A 123 36.05 -1.17 2.75
C HIS A 123 34.64 -1.41 3.32
N ILE A 124 33.61 -1.00 2.57
CA ILE A 124 32.20 -1.08 2.97
C ILE A 124 31.40 -2.05 2.09
N GLY A 125 30.33 -2.60 2.66
CA GLY A 125 29.37 -3.44 1.94
C GLY A 125 28.54 -2.66 0.91
N TYR A 126 28.01 -3.36 -0.09
CA TYR A 126 27.25 -2.76 -1.21
C TYR A 126 26.09 -1.86 -0.75
N PRO A 127 25.23 -2.26 0.21
CA PRO A 127 24.10 -1.42 0.63
C PRO A 127 24.55 -0.08 1.22
N ARG A 128 25.68 -0.07 1.94
CA ARG A 128 26.24 1.15 2.54
C ARG A 128 26.91 2.03 1.48
N ALA A 129 27.60 1.44 0.51
CA ALA A 129 28.20 2.17 -0.62
C ALA A 129 27.14 2.80 -1.54
N ALA A 130 26.04 2.10 -1.80
CA ALA A 130 24.91 2.63 -2.57
C ALA A 130 24.30 3.85 -1.89
N ARG A 131 24.04 3.76 -0.58
CA ARG A 131 23.52 4.89 0.21
C ARG A 131 24.45 6.10 0.20
N ILE A 132 25.77 5.90 0.35
CA ILE A 132 26.74 7.00 0.31
C ILE A 132 26.82 7.62 -1.09
N MET A 133 26.70 6.83 -2.17
CA MET A 133 26.63 7.37 -3.53
C MET A 133 25.37 8.22 -3.74
N GLU A 134 24.20 7.74 -3.30
CA GLU A 134 22.95 8.49 -3.40
C GLU A 134 23.06 9.84 -2.64
N GLN A 135 23.64 9.84 -1.44
CA GLN A 135 23.88 11.07 -0.67
C GLN A 135 24.86 12.04 -1.37
N LEU A 136 25.91 11.53 -2.02
CA LEU A 136 26.85 12.35 -2.79
C LEU A 136 26.22 12.93 -4.06
N GLU A 137 25.33 12.20 -4.72
CA GLU A 137 24.58 12.67 -5.89
C GLU A 137 23.57 13.76 -5.49
N GLU A 138 22.82 13.57 -4.40
CA GLU A 138 21.88 14.58 -3.88
C GLU A 138 22.58 15.90 -3.50
N GLU A 139 23.78 15.84 -2.92
CA GLU A 139 24.57 17.04 -2.62
C GLU A 139 25.22 17.66 -3.87
N GLY A 140 25.69 16.82 -4.81
CA GLY A 140 26.34 17.29 -6.05
C GLY A 140 25.38 17.99 -7.01
N GLU A 141 24.13 17.56 -7.10
CA GLU A 141 23.08 18.24 -7.87
C GLU A 141 22.75 19.64 -7.29
N GLY A 142 23.06 19.89 -6.02
CA GLY A 142 22.91 21.18 -5.36
C GLY A 142 23.98 22.21 -5.72
N GLU A 143 25.19 21.78 -6.09
CA GLU A 143 26.30 22.69 -6.43
C GLU A 143 26.30 23.12 -7.91
N GLU A 144 25.72 22.34 -8.83
CA GLU A 144 25.61 22.72 -10.26
C GLU A 144 24.53 23.78 -10.56
N GLN A 145 23.70 24.15 -9.57
CA GLN A 145 22.64 25.17 -9.71
C GLN A 145 22.97 26.53 -9.05
N ALA A 146 24.20 26.75 -8.59
CA ALA A 146 24.65 28.01 -7.97
C ALA A 146 25.66 28.78 -8.83
#